data_AF-X1VHY6-F1
#
_entry.id   AF-X1VHY6-F1
#
_cell.length_a   1.000
_cell.length_b   1.000
_cell.length_c   1.000
_cell.angle_alpha   90.00
_cell.angle_beta   90.00
_cell.angle_gamma   90.00
#
_symmetry.space_group_name_H-M   'P 1'
#
loop_
_entity.id
_entity.type
_entity.pdbx_description
1 polymer ?
#
loop_
_entity_poly.entity_id
_entity_poly.type
_entity_poly.pdbx_seq_one_letter_code
_entity_poly.pdbx_strand_id
1 'polypeptide(L)'
;MEVLVGKDEGRWPKGTRVRKVNTKAGDAHQDGALGTIVGALGPASLSQRAELIIELAKEGINGDVEYFYWVEWDDMPGIPVGIADF
;
A
#
# COMPACT_ATOMS: atom_id res chain seq x y z
N MET A 1 -7.70 18.60 -6.49
CA MET A 1 -7.37 17.18 -6.32
C MET A 1 -8.27 16.42 -7.28
N GLU A 2 -7.71 15.85 -8.34
CA GLU A 2 -8.47 15.06 -9.32
C GLU A 2 -8.55 13.63 -8.79
N VAL A 3 -9.76 13.14 -8.51
CA VAL A 3 -9.98 11.75 -8.07
C VAL A 3 -10.16 10.92 -9.34
N LEU A 4 -9.08 10.29 -9.79
CA LEU A 4 -9.10 9.40 -10.94
C LEU A 4 -9.47 7.99 -10.46
N VAL A 5 -10.72 7.58 -10.68
CA VAL A 5 -11.19 6.23 -10.38
C VAL A 5 -10.86 5.32 -11.58
N GLY A 6 -10.05 4.28 -11.38
CA GLY A 6 -9.79 3.25 -12.39
C GLY A 6 -8.61 3.50 -13.32
N LYS A 7 -7.68 4.41 -12.97
CA LYS A 7 -6.33 4.50 -13.56
C LYS A 7 -5.28 3.91 -12.62
N ASP A 8 -5.66 2.83 -11.93
CA ASP A 8 -4.98 2.21 -10.80
C ASP A 8 -3.71 1.45 -11.24
N GLU A 9 -2.76 2.13 -11.87
CA GLU A 9 -1.53 1.53 -12.38
C GLU A 9 -0.49 1.41 -11.26
N GLY A 10 -0.66 0.36 -10.45
CA GLY A 10 0.41 -0.15 -9.62
C GLY A 10 1.43 -0.91 -10.45
N ARG A 11 2.67 -0.99 -9.96
CA ARG A 11 3.68 -1.90 -10.52
C ARG A 11 3.20 -3.36 -10.55
N TRP A 12 2.43 -3.76 -9.54
CA TRP A 12 1.75 -5.05 -9.51
C TRP A 12 0.31 -4.93 -10.03
N PRO A 13 -0.12 -5.80 -10.96
CA PRO A 13 -1.49 -5.79 -11.47
C PRO A 13 -2.54 -6.04 -10.39
N LYS A 14 -3.74 -5.49 -10.57
CA LYS A 14 -4.94 -5.91 -9.84
C LYS A 14 -5.15 -7.42 -9.97
N GLY A 15 -5.48 -8.08 -8.87
CA GLY A 15 -5.58 -9.54 -8.78
C GLY A 15 -4.28 -10.24 -8.34
N THR A 16 -3.16 -9.50 -8.23
CA THR A 16 -1.91 -10.07 -7.69
C THR A 16 -2.12 -10.57 -6.27
N ARG A 17 -1.66 -11.79 -6.00
CA ARG A 17 -1.68 -12.39 -4.67
C ARG A 17 -0.46 -11.98 -3.88
N VAL A 18 -0.68 -11.53 -2.66
CA VAL A 18 0.36 -11.12 -1.71
C VAL A 18 0.30 -11.98 -0.47
N ARG A 19 1.42 -12.08 0.23
CA ARG A 19 1.54 -12.76 1.52
C ARG A 19 2.26 -11.84 2.49
N LYS A 20 1.74 -11.73 3.70
CA LYS A 20 2.43 -11.01 4.77
C LYS A 20 3.62 -11.81 5.30
N VAL A 21 4.77 -11.16 5.46
CA VAL A 21 6.06 -11.80 5.82
C VAL A 21 6.82 -11.12 6.96
N ASN A 22 6.28 -10.05 7.54
CA ASN A 22 6.89 -9.38 8.68
C ASN A 22 5.84 -8.63 9.52
N THR A 23 5.31 -9.27 10.56
CA THR A 23 4.37 -8.65 11.50
C THR A 23 5.09 -7.77 12.54
N LYS A 24 4.58 -6.55 12.72
CA LYS A 24 4.93 -5.66 13.84
C LYS A 24 3.79 -5.62 14.87
N ALA A 25 4.12 -5.16 16.07
CA ALA A 25 3.13 -4.94 17.11
C ALA A 25 2.10 -3.89 16.64
N GLY A 26 0.82 -4.24 16.73
CA GLY A 26 -0.29 -3.38 16.29
C GLY A 26 -0.80 -3.66 14.87
N ASP A 27 -0.17 -4.55 14.12
CA ASP A 27 -0.63 -4.87 12.78
C ASP A 27 -1.96 -5.65 12.78
N ALA A 28 -2.82 -5.35 11.80
CA ALA A 28 -4.13 -5.98 11.63
C ALA A 28 -4.08 -7.45 11.18
N HIS A 29 -3.01 -7.85 10.48
CA HIS A 29 -2.85 -9.20 9.91
C HIS A 29 -1.56 -9.86 10.41
N GLN A 30 -1.55 -11.19 10.49
CA GLN A 30 -0.38 -11.96 10.93
C GLN A 30 0.45 -12.47 9.74
N ASP A 31 1.69 -12.88 10.00
CA ASP A 31 2.53 -13.50 8.98
C ASP A 31 1.88 -14.76 8.40
N GLY A 32 2.01 -14.91 7.08
CA GLY A 32 1.33 -15.96 6.33
C GLY A 32 -0.09 -15.61 5.89
N ALA A 33 -0.69 -14.53 6.40
CA ALA A 33 -1.94 -14.01 5.85
C ALA A 33 -1.78 -13.74 4.35
N LEU A 34 -2.81 -14.11 3.58
CA LEU A 34 -2.84 -13.93 2.14
C LEU A 34 -3.84 -12.83 1.79
N GLY A 35 -3.54 -12.08 0.73
CA GLY A 35 -4.42 -11.05 0.24
C GLY A 35 -4.33 -10.89 -1.27
N THR A 36 -5.26 -10.11 -1.81
CA THR A 36 -5.34 -9.78 -3.23
C THR A 36 -5.29 -8.27 -3.41
N ILE A 37 -4.44 -7.80 -4.31
CA ILE A 37 -4.43 -6.38 -4.70
C ILE A 37 -5.74 -6.07 -5.45
N VAL A 38 -6.53 -5.13 -4.94
CA VAL A 38 -7.82 -4.72 -5.53
C VAL A 38 -7.79 -3.33 -6.15
N GLY A 39 -6.75 -2.54 -5.86
CA GLY A 39 -6.50 -1.21 -6.41
C GLY A 39 -5.08 -0.74 -6.12
N ALA A 40 -4.65 0.33 -6.81
CA ALA A 40 -3.34 0.93 -6.66
C ALA A 40 -3.35 2.43 -7.01
N LEU A 41 -2.38 3.17 -6.49
CA LEU A 41 -2.14 4.58 -6.76
C LEU A 41 -0.64 4.79 -6.97
N GLY A 42 -0.27 5.28 -8.15
CA GLY A 42 1.11 5.59 -8.51
C GLY A 42 1.34 5.54 -10.02
N PRO A 43 2.61 5.67 -10.47
CA PRO A 43 3.75 6.07 -9.64
C PRO A 43 3.60 7.50 -9.11
N ALA A 44 3.98 7.73 -7.86
CA ALA A 44 4.14 9.07 -7.33
C ALA A 44 5.28 9.80 -8.06
N SER A 45 5.09 11.07 -8.40
CA SER A 45 6.15 11.90 -8.98
C SER A 45 7.28 12.14 -7.99
N LEU A 46 8.46 12.56 -8.47
CA LEU A 46 9.60 12.89 -7.59
C LEU A 46 9.25 13.96 -6.55
N SER A 47 8.41 14.94 -6.90
CA SER A 47 7.97 15.97 -5.95
C SER A 47 7.02 15.40 -4.89
N GLN A 48 6.07 14.54 -5.30
CA GLN A 48 5.16 13.86 -4.37
C GLN A 48 5.92 12.93 -3.42
N ARG A 49 6.91 12.18 -3.94
CA ARG A 49 7.79 11.33 -3.13
C ARG A 49 8.57 12.15 -2.11
N ALA A 50 9.16 13.27 -2.51
CA ALA A 50 9.89 14.15 -1.61
C ALA A 50 9.00 14.70 -0.47
N GLU A 51 7.76 15.08 -0.78
CA GLU A 51 6.78 15.51 0.23
C GLU A 51 6.42 14.36 1.18
N LEU A 52 6.15 13.16 0.65
CA LEU A 52 5.82 11.97 1.46
C LEU A 52 6.95 11.56 2.40
N ILE A 53 8.21 11.61 1.96
CA ILE A 53 9.38 11.33 2.81
C ILE A 53 9.40 12.28 4.01
N ILE A 54 9.12 13.58 3.79
CA ILE A 54 9.10 14.58 4.86
C ILE A 54 7.97 14.29 5.84
N GLU A 55 6.77 13.95 5.35
CA GLU A 55 5.63 13.63 6.22
C GLU A 55 5.86 12.33 7.03
N LEU A 56 6.34 11.26 6.39
CA LEU A 56 6.67 10.00 7.06
C LEU A 56 7.76 10.19 8.13
N ALA A 57 8.75 11.03 7.87
CA ALA A 57 9.79 11.34 8.83
C ALA A 57 9.25 12.01 10.11
N LYS A 58 8.17 12.81 10.02
CA LYS A 58 7.51 13.39 11.21
C LYS A 58 6.86 12.31 12.09
N GLU A 59 6.48 11.19 11.50
CA GLU A 59 5.96 10.01 12.20
C GLU A 59 7.08 9.03 12.63
N GLY A 60 8.35 9.38 12.39
CA GLY A 60 9.51 8.53 12.70
C GLY A 60 9.71 7.38 11.71
N ILE A 61 9.08 7.45 10.54
CA ILE A 61 9.17 6.44 9.50
C ILE A 61 10.17 6.91 8.44
N ASN A 62 11.22 6.12 8.22
CA ASN A 62 12.17 6.34 7.12
C ASN A 62 11.74 5.49 5.92
N GLY A 63 10.91 6.05 5.04
CA GLY A 63 10.35 5.36 3.88
C GLY A 63 10.22 6.28 2.67
N ASP A 64 10.28 5.70 1.48
CA ASP A 64 10.09 6.37 0.19
C ASP A 64 9.07 5.57 -0.61
N VAL A 65 7.88 6.15 -0.79
CA VAL A 65 6.70 5.46 -1.35
C VAL A 65 6.58 5.80 -2.82
N GLU A 66 6.70 4.81 -3.70
CA GLU A 66 6.42 5.00 -5.13
C GLU A 66 4.97 4.63 -5.47
N TYR A 67 4.45 3.60 -4.82
CA TYR A 67 3.09 3.11 -5.02
C TYR A 67 2.37 2.83 -3.70
N PHE A 68 1.09 3.19 -3.66
CA PHE A 68 0.15 2.68 -2.66
C PHE A 68 -0.73 1.60 -3.29
N TYR A 69 -1.03 0.54 -2.53
CA TYR A 69 -1.93 -0.53 -2.94
C TYR A 69 -3.05 -0.69 -1.93
N TRP A 70 -4.22 -1.10 -2.42
CA TRP A 70 -5.30 -1.60 -1.59
C TRP A 70 -5.32 -3.12 -1.69
N VAL A 71 -5.19 -3.78 -0.54
CA VAL A 71 -5.20 -5.24 -0.45
C VAL A 71 -6.40 -5.68 0.35
N GLU A 72 -7.22 -6.52 -0.26
CA GLU A 72 -8.24 -7.29 0.46
C GLU A 72 -7.60 -8.57 0.99
N TRP A 73 -7.60 -8.73 2.31
CA TRP A 73 -7.01 -9.88 2.97
C TRP A 73 -8.06 -10.98 3.16
N ASP A 74 -7.66 -12.23 2.94
CA ASP A 74 -8.55 -13.39 3.02
C ASP A 74 -9.08 -13.61 4.44
N ASP A 75 -8.31 -13.19 5.46
CA ASP A 75 -8.67 -13.29 6.88
C ASP A 75 -9.59 -12.13 7.34
N MET A 76 -9.79 -11.11 6.50
CA MET A 76 -10.65 -9.96 6.77
C MET A 76 -11.30 -9.45 5.47
N PRO A 77 -12.25 -10.21 4.89
CA PRO A 77 -12.89 -9.86 3.62
C PRO A 77 -13.78 -8.62 3.75
N GLY A 78 -13.93 -7.89 2.64
CA GLY A 78 -14.81 -6.73 2.53
C GLY A 78 -14.21 -5.39 2.96
N ILE A 79 -13.00 -5.39 3.57
CA ILE A 79 -12.31 -4.16 3.98
C ILE A 79 -10.88 -4.17 3.42
N PRO A 80 -10.65 -3.50 2.27
CA PRO A 80 -9.30 -3.35 1.73
C PRO A 80 -8.43 -2.46 2.63
N VAL A 81 -7.22 -2.91 2.91
CA VAL A 81 -6.22 -2.16 3.69
C VAL A 81 -5.20 -1.53 2.75
N GLY A 82 -4.90 -0.25 2.98
CA GLY A 82 -3.84 0.47 2.26
C GLY A 82 -2.46 0.00 2.71
N ILE A 83 -1.59 -0.34 1.75
CA ILE A 83 -0.18 -0.66 1.98
C ILE A 83 0.69 0.20 1.07
N ALA A 84 1.85 0.61 1.57
CA ALA A 84 2.90 1.26 0.80
C ALA A 84 3.98 0.23 0.40
N ASP A 85 4.78 0.53 -0.62
CA ASP A 85 5.76 -0.39 -1.18
C ASP A 85 7.17 -0.36 -0.54
N PHE A 86 7.32 0.22 0.66
CA PHE A 86 8.58 0.33 1.41
C PHE A 86 8.64 -0.51 2.70
#